data_AF-A0A327PRJ2-F1
#
_entry.id   AF-A0A327PRJ2-F1
#
_cell.length_a   1.000
_cell.length_b   1.000
_cell.length_c   1.000
_cell.angle_alpha   90.00
_cell.angle_beta   90.00
_cell.angle_gamma   90.00
#
_symmetry.space_group_name_H-M   'P 1'
#
loop_
_entity.id
_entity.type
_entity.pdbx_description
1 polymer ?
#
loop_
_entity_poly.entity_id
_entity_poly.type
_entity_poly.pdbx_seq_one_letter_code
_entity_poly.pdbx_strand_id
1 'polypeptide(L)'
;MKNSKTNNPSTNQKTPFLYRSFFNFWMVVVLPATIIALIISKLYYNNTINLEPLREPNTWFYFIILQVFVSFFTYLWVYRLKAKKYRK
;
A
#
# COMPACT_ATOMS: atom_id res chain seq x y z
N MET A 1 -0.03 17.36 -49.83
CA MET A 1 -0.28 17.45 -48.37
C MET A 1 -0.29 16.03 -47.83
N LYS A 2 0.75 15.62 -47.09
CA LYS A 2 0.97 14.24 -46.67
C LYS A 2 0.30 14.05 -45.30
N ASN A 3 -0.81 13.32 -45.26
CA ASN A 3 -1.52 13.01 -44.01
C ASN A 3 -0.65 12.10 -43.16
N SER A 4 0.06 12.68 -42.19
CA SER A 4 0.71 11.94 -41.11
C SER A 4 -0.38 11.34 -40.23
N LYS A 5 -0.79 10.11 -40.56
CA LYS A 5 -1.43 9.20 -39.61
C LYS A 5 -0.52 9.10 -38.41
N THR A 6 -0.88 9.80 -37.34
CA THR A 6 -0.32 9.59 -36.01
C THR A 6 -0.71 8.18 -35.60
N ASN A 7 0.17 7.24 -35.90
CA ASN A 7 0.18 5.93 -35.26
C ASN A 7 0.45 6.19 -33.78
N ASN A 8 -0.59 6.53 -33.01
CA ASN A 8 -0.54 6.36 -31.56
C ASN A 8 -0.50 4.85 -31.36
N PRO A 9 0.63 4.25 -30.93
CA PRO A 9 0.52 2.93 -30.37
C PRO A 9 -0.36 3.12 -29.15
N SER A 10 -1.59 2.64 -29.21
CA SER A 10 -2.40 2.36 -28.03
C SER A 10 -1.60 1.33 -27.23
N THR A 11 -0.60 1.81 -26.50
CA THR A 11 0.18 1.02 -25.57
C THR A 11 -0.84 0.56 -24.55
N ASN A 12 -1.28 -0.68 -24.70
CA ASN A 12 -1.91 -1.45 -23.65
C ASN A 12 -0.84 -1.65 -22.59
N GLN A 13 -0.49 -0.57 -21.88
CA GLN A 13 0.26 -0.68 -20.64
C GLN A 13 -0.65 -1.44 -19.69
N LYS A 14 -0.46 -2.76 -19.64
CA LYS A 14 -1.16 -3.65 -18.72
C LYS A 14 -1.06 -3.03 -17.34
N THR A 15 -2.20 -2.85 -16.68
CA THR A 15 -2.26 -2.29 -15.33
C THR A 15 -1.37 -3.15 -14.43
N PRO A 16 -0.33 -2.58 -13.79
CA PRO A 16 0.57 -3.36 -12.95
C PRO A 16 -0.22 -4.06 -11.84
N PHE A 17 0.20 -5.27 -11.42
CA PHE A 17 -0.49 -6.07 -10.40
C PHE A 17 -0.84 -5.25 -9.15
N LEU A 18 0.10 -4.40 -8.74
CA LEU A 18 -0.02 -3.50 -7.60
C LEU A 18 -1.21 -2.52 -7.71
N TYR A 19 -1.47 -1.97 -8.89
CA TYR A 19 -2.52 -0.98 -9.11
C TYR A 19 -3.82 -1.58 -9.67
N ARG A 20 -3.84 -2.89 -9.92
CA ARG A 20 -5.01 -3.59 -10.47
C ARG A 20 -6.19 -3.61 -9.50
N SER A 21 -5.93 -3.73 -8.20
CA SER A 21 -6.94 -3.70 -7.14
C SER A 21 -6.35 -3.04 -5.90
N PHE A 22 -7.20 -2.37 -5.11
CA PHE A 22 -6.78 -1.83 -3.83
C PHE A 22 -6.31 -2.92 -2.88
N PHE A 23 -6.92 -4.11 -2.93
CA PHE A 23 -6.49 -5.24 -2.10
C PHE A 23 -5.05 -5.67 -2.39
N ASN A 24 -4.63 -5.69 -3.66
CA ASN A 24 -3.25 -6.01 -4.04
C ASN A 24 -2.27 -4.96 -3.52
N PHE A 25 -2.63 -3.67 -3.63
CA PHE A 25 -1.85 -2.59 -3.07
C PHE A 25 -1.75 -2.69 -1.54
N TRP A 26 -2.87 -2.96 -0.88
CA TRP A 26 -2.94 -3.13 0.56
C TRP A 26 -2.04 -4.26 1.04
N MET A 27 -2.10 -5.44 0.40
CA MET A 27 -1.25 -6.58 0.74
C MET A 27 0.24 -6.31 0.53
N VAL A 28 0.62 -5.60 -0.53
CA VAL A 28 2.03 -5.39 -0.89
C VAL A 28 2.65 -4.17 -0.19
N VAL A 29 1.85 -3.19 0.22
CA VAL A 29 2.35 -1.92 0.77
C VAL A 29 1.89 -1.71 2.20
N VAL A 30 0.58 -1.70 2.44
CA VAL A 30 0.03 -1.32 3.76
C VAL A 30 0.34 -2.39 4.80
N LEU A 31 0.06 -3.65 4.50
CA LEU A 31 0.28 -4.76 5.42
C LEU A 31 1.76 -4.89 5.85
N PRO A 32 2.75 -4.94 4.94
CA PRO A 32 4.15 -4.98 5.36
C PRO A 32 4.61 -3.70 6.08
N ALA A 33 4.15 -2.51 5.67
CA ALA A 33 4.52 -1.28 6.36
C ALA A 33 4.02 -1.25 7.82
N THR A 34 2.80 -1.73 8.06
CA THR A 34 2.22 -1.78 9.41
C THR A 34 2.87 -2.86 10.27
N ILE A 35 3.27 -3.99 9.70
CA ILE A 35 4.06 -5.02 10.40
C ILE A 35 5.43 -4.46 10.81
N ILE A 36 6.12 -3.76 9.91
CA ILE A 36 7.41 -3.13 10.22
C ILE A 36 7.24 -2.09 11.33
N ALA A 37 6.20 -1.26 11.27
CA ALA A 37 5.91 -0.29 12.31
C ALA A 37 5.68 -0.95 13.69
N LEU A 38 4.98 -2.09 13.74
CA LEU A 38 4.83 -2.88 14.97
C LEU A 38 6.17 -3.39 15.50
N ILE A 39 7.03 -3.93 14.63
CA ILE A 39 8.34 -4.45 15.02
C ILE A 39 9.20 -3.32 15.58
N ILE A 40 9.25 -2.17 14.89
CA ILE A 40 10.03 -1.00 15.32
C ILE A 40 9.49 -0.45 16.64
N SER A 41 8.17 -0.33 16.78
CA SER A 41 7.55 0.17 18.01
C SER A 41 7.92 -0.71 19.21
N LYS A 42 7.88 -2.04 19.06
CA LYS A 42 8.33 -2.96 20.12
C LYS A 42 9.81 -2.84 20.43
N LEU A 43 10.64 -2.76 19.39
CA LEU A 43 12.09 -2.65 19.54
C LEU A 43 12.45 -1.37 20.30
N TYR A 44 11.75 -0.27 20.02
CA TYR A 44 11.96 1.02 20.67
C TYR A 44 11.50 1.04 22.13
N TYR A 45 10.34 0.44 22.45
CA TYR A 45 9.78 0.50 23.80
C TYR A 45 10.42 -0.46 24.80
N ASN A 46 10.82 -1.65 24.38
CA ASN A 46 11.28 -2.69 25.30
C ASN A 46 12.72 -3.16 25.08
N ASN A 47 13.44 -2.62 24.07
CA ASN A 47 14.78 -3.04 23.63
C ASN A 47 14.94 -4.57 23.45
N THR A 48 13.83 -5.29 23.40
CA THR A 48 13.75 -6.75 23.39
C THR A 48 12.69 -7.16 22.38
N ILE A 49 13.00 -8.17 21.58
CA ILE A 49 12.04 -8.77 20.63
C ILE A 49 11.17 -9.73 21.44
N ASN A 50 10.33 -9.19 22.33
CA ASN A 50 9.40 -10.01 23.08
C ASN A 50 8.04 -10.05 22.37
N LEU A 51 7.53 -11.26 22.13
CA LEU A 51 6.28 -11.51 21.43
C LEU A 51 5.06 -11.32 22.36
N GLU A 52 5.27 -11.20 23.67
CA GLU A 52 4.22 -11.02 24.69
C GLU A 52 3.16 -9.97 24.36
N PRO A 53 3.50 -8.75 23.88
CA PRO A 53 2.46 -7.78 23.55
C PRO A 53 1.53 -8.18 22.39
N LEU A 54 1.86 -9.21 21.58
CA LEU A 54 0.93 -9.73 20.56
C LEU A 54 -0.22 -10.55 21.17
N ARG A 55 -0.09 -10.96 22.44
CA ARG A 55 -1.19 -11.55 23.21
C ARG A 55 -2.16 -10.51 23.73
N GLU A 56 -1.77 -9.24 23.79
CA GLU A 56 -2.65 -8.19 24.30
C GLU A 56 -3.68 -7.79 23.24
N PRO A 57 -4.98 -7.77 23.60
CA PRO A 57 -6.04 -7.33 22.68
C PRO A 57 -5.83 -5.90 22.19
N ASN A 58 -5.23 -5.05 23.03
CA ASN A 58 -5.00 -3.64 22.72
C ASN A 58 -4.01 -3.46 21.55
N THR A 59 -3.00 -4.32 21.44
CA THR A 59 -2.05 -4.31 20.31
C THR A 59 -2.75 -4.55 18.97
N TRP A 60 -3.71 -5.46 18.92
CA TRP A 60 -4.50 -5.71 17.72
C TRP A 60 -5.42 -4.55 17.38
N PHE A 61 -5.97 -3.87 18.39
CA PHE A 61 -6.77 -2.67 18.19
C PHE A 61 -5.94 -1.52 17.59
N TYR A 62 -4.76 -1.25 18.15
CA TYR A 62 -3.82 -0.28 17.57
C TYR A 62 -3.37 -0.67 16.17
N PHE A 63 -3.15 -1.97 15.92
CA PHE A 63 -2.80 -2.47 14.60
C PHE A 63 -3.90 -2.22 13.57
N ILE A 64 -5.17 -2.47 13.91
CA ILE A 64 -6.32 -2.20 13.04
C ILE A 64 -6.45 -0.70 12.77
N ILE A 65 -6.30 0.15 13.79
CA ILE A 65 -6.34 1.60 13.62
C ILE A 65 -5.22 2.05 12.67
N LEU A 66 -3.99 1.57 12.90
CA LEU A 66 -2.84 1.89 12.07
C LEU A 66 -3.06 1.42 10.61
N GLN A 67 -3.60 0.22 10.42
CA GLN A 67 -3.99 -0.32 9.13
C GLN A 67 -4.96 0.61 8.40
N VAL A 68 -6.01 1.11 9.06
CA VAL A 68 -6.99 2.03 8.47
C VAL A 68 -6.33 3.36 8.08
N PHE A 69 -5.56 3.96 8.98
CA PHE A 69 -4.89 5.24 8.70
C PHE A 69 -3.88 5.13 7.55
N VAL A 70 -2.96 4.16 7.61
CA VAL A 70 -1.95 3.96 6.57
C VAL A 70 -2.63 3.63 5.25
N SER A 71 -3.66 2.79 5.24
CA SER A 71 -4.46 2.49 4.06
C SER A 71 -5.06 3.73 3.44
N PHE A 72 -5.69 4.58 4.25
CA PHE A 72 -6.35 5.79 3.78
C PHE A 72 -5.37 6.79 3.17
N PHE A 73 -4.27 7.09 3.87
CA PHE A 73 -3.27 8.03 3.38
C PHE A 73 -2.55 7.52 2.13
N THR A 74 -2.11 6.25 2.15
CA THR A 74 -1.44 5.65 0.99
C THR A 74 -2.39 5.49 -0.20
N TYR A 75 -3.69 5.29 0.04
CA TYR A 75 -4.70 5.29 -0.99
C TYR A 75 -4.80 6.65 -1.69
N LEU A 76 -4.99 7.73 -0.92
CA LEU A 76 -5.16 9.07 -1.46
C LEU A 76 -3.90 9.56 -2.17
N TRP A 77 -2.73 9.34 -1.56
CA TRP A 77 -1.47 9.93 -2.01
C TRP A 77 -0.78 9.09 -3.09
N VAL A 78 -0.81 7.77 -2.99
CA VAL A 78 -0.04 6.89 -3.88
C VAL A 78 -0.95 6.15 -4.83
N TYR A 79 -1.87 5.34 -4.29
CA TYR A 79 -2.67 4.43 -5.10
C TYR A 79 -3.54 5.20 -6.10
N ARG A 80 -4.31 6.20 -5.66
CA ARG A 80 -5.22 6.96 -6.53
C ARG A 80 -4.47 7.67 -7.66
N LEU A 81 -3.37 8.35 -7.35
CA LEU A 81 -2.58 9.09 -8.34
C LEU A 81 -1.95 8.16 -9.37
N LYS A 82 -1.35 7.05 -8.92
CA LYS A 82 -0.67 6.11 -9.81
C LYS A 82 -1.66 5.23 -10.58
N ALA A 83 -2.75 4.77 -9.95
CA ALA A 83 -3.78 3.97 -10.61
C ALA A 83 -4.48 4.75 -11.73
N LYS A 84 -4.69 6.07 -11.58
CA LYS A 84 -5.25 6.93 -12.64
C LYS A 84 -4.40 6.92 -13.91
N LYS A 85 -3.07 6.75 -13.80
CA LYS A 85 -2.17 6.65 -14.96
C LYS A 85 -2.39 5.38 -15.78
N TYR A 86 -2.91 4.32 -15.16
CA TYR A 86 -3.09 3.00 -15.79
C TYR A 86 -4.56 2.64 -16.07
N ARG A 87 -5.52 3.39 -15.51
CA ARG A 87 -6.92 3.36 -15.91
C ARG A 87 -7.07 4.27 -17.13
N LYS A 88 -7.13 3.66 -18.32
CA LYS A 88 -7.62 4.32 -19.54
C LYS A 88 -9.09 4.69 -19.38
#